data_AF-A0A1X7HSC2-F1
#
_entry.id   AF-A0A1X7HSC2-F1
#
_cell.length_a   1.000
_cell.length_b   1.000
_cell.length_c   1.000
_cell.angle_alpha   90.00
_cell.angle_beta   90.00
_cell.angle_gamma   90.00
#
_symmetry.space_group_name_H-M   'P 1'
#
loop_
_entity.id
_entity.type
_entity.pdbx_description
1 polymer ?
#
loop_
_entity_poly.entity_id
_entity_poly.type
_entity_poly.pdbx_seq_one_letter_code
_entity_poly.pdbx_strand_id
1 'polypeptide(L)'
;MATGTHAAFLNSIRDAAQSRIKTGVFADAAASKAEIEQVGQSIAAKYRGVISAAPIKSEERASQKVGMDYDGDWHSIKDLARMTIIVPTLADCRSVLVDLKRAFTASQGRGLIQVKEVGADADPCGYSSTTVFVRTSNGRPAEIQINVPEIIYAKQSEESVRRILGPVRFMNIKMKYQLDGGLGHALYEIYRVAPASSRGQSAAALSRSYYAFFRQTVPSPAAASGLRKALMDLGVRKH
;
A
#
# COMPACT_ATOMS: atom_id res chain seq x y z
N MET A 1 -39.17 28.68 9.02
CA MET A 1 -37.97 29.27 8.36
C MET A 1 -36.79 29.48 9.35
N ALA A 2 -36.54 28.57 10.29
CA ALA A 2 -35.47 28.72 11.31
C ALA A 2 -34.36 27.66 11.22
N THR A 3 -34.39 26.78 10.20
CA THR A 3 -33.49 25.62 10.09
C THR A 3 -32.18 25.91 9.35
N GLY A 4 -32.16 26.92 8.47
CA GLY A 4 -31.00 27.23 7.63
C GLY A 4 -29.82 27.89 8.36
N THR A 5 -30.09 28.79 9.30
CA THR A 5 -29.05 29.50 10.06
C THR A 5 -28.35 28.61 11.08
N HIS A 6 -29.08 27.70 11.73
CA HIS A 6 -28.51 26.75 12.68
C HIS A 6 -27.62 25.71 11.99
N ALA A 7 -28.04 25.19 10.83
CA ALA A 7 -27.24 24.25 10.04
C ALA A 7 -25.94 24.89 9.51
N ALA A 8 -26.01 26.14 9.04
CA ALA A 8 -24.82 26.88 8.59
C ALA A 8 -23.81 27.10 9.74
N PHE A 9 -24.30 27.43 10.93
CA PHE A 9 -23.46 27.60 12.11
C PHE A 9 -22.76 26.29 12.52
N LEU A 10 -23.49 25.18 12.60
CA LEU A 10 -22.90 23.87 12.93
C LEU A 10 -21.85 23.42 11.89
N ASN A 11 -22.10 23.67 10.61
CA ASN A 11 -21.12 23.39 9.56
C ASN A 11 -19.84 24.20 9.76
N SER A 12 -19.94 25.50 10.08
CA SER A 12 -18.77 26.35 10.34
C SER A 12 -17.91 25.86 11.52
N ILE A 13 -18.55 25.36 12.59
CA ILE A 13 -17.84 24.75 13.74
C ILE A 13 -17.11 23.48 13.30
N ARG A 14 -17.79 22.61 12.55
CA ARG A 14 -17.21 21.36 12.04
C ARG A 14 -16.00 21.66 11.16
N ASP A 15 -16.11 22.61 10.24
CA ASP A 15 -15.04 22.94 9.31
C ASP A 15 -13.82 23.53 10.04
N ALA A 16 -14.04 24.39 11.03
CA ALA A 16 -12.97 24.90 11.89
C ALA A 16 -12.30 23.78 12.71
N ALA A 17 -13.08 22.83 13.24
CA ALA A 17 -12.53 21.67 13.95
C ALA A 17 -11.70 20.77 13.02
N GLN A 18 -12.21 20.44 11.84
CA GLN A 18 -11.51 19.63 10.84
C GLN A 18 -10.23 20.31 10.34
N SER A 19 -10.23 21.63 10.16
CA SER A 19 -9.02 22.38 9.83
C SER A 19 -7.95 22.27 10.93
N ARG A 20 -8.34 22.32 12.21
CA ARG A 20 -7.38 22.15 13.33
C ARG A 20 -6.86 20.71 13.40
N ILE A 21 -7.73 19.72 13.21
CA ILE A 21 -7.34 18.31 13.18
C ILE A 21 -6.35 18.06 12.04
N LYS A 22 -6.63 18.56 10.84
CA LYS A 22 -5.74 18.52 9.68
C LYS A 22 -4.34 19.05 10.02
N THR A 23 -4.25 20.27 10.56
CA THR A 23 -2.96 20.85 10.96
C THR A 23 -2.22 19.97 11.96
N GLY A 24 -2.93 19.45 12.97
CA GLY A 24 -2.34 18.56 13.98
C GLY A 24 -1.82 17.25 13.40
N VAL A 25 -2.59 16.57 12.55
CA VAL A 25 -2.15 15.29 11.96
C VAL A 25 -0.93 15.45 11.06
N PHE A 26 -0.78 16.59 10.37
CA PHE A 26 0.41 16.88 9.56
C PHE A 26 1.63 17.23 10.40
N ALA A 27 1.45 18.02 11.47
CA ALA A 27 2.54 18.37 12.39
C ALA A 27 3.17 17.12 13.03
N ASP A 28 2.33 16.12 13.35
CA ASP A 28 2.74 14.89 14.01
C ASP A 28 3.28 13.81 13.05
N ALA A 29 3.03 13.95 11.73
CA ALA A 29 3.25 12.89 10.75
C ALA A 29 4.72 12.45 10.64
N ALA A 30 5.66 13.39 10.77
CA ALA A 30 7.10 13.09 10.71
C ALA A 30 7.56 12.21 11.87
N ALA A 31 7.07 12.48 13.09
CA ALA A 31 7.36 11.67 14.27
C ALA A 31 6.76 10.26 14.15
N SER A 32 5.51 10.16 13.69
CA SER A 32 4.87 8.86 13.42
C SER A 32 5.62 8.05 12.36
N LYS A 33 6.11 8.71 11.29
CA LYS A 33 6.93 8.07 10.25
C LYS A 33 8.23 7.53 10.82
N ALA A 34 8.97 8.34 11.57
CA ALA A 34 10.23 7.92 12.16
C ALA A 34 10.06 6.71 13.08
N GLU A 35 9.00 6.70 13.90
CA GLU A 35 8.70 5.57 14.79
C GLU A 35 8.39 4.28 14.03
N ILE A 36 7.47 4.31 13.05
CA ILE A 36 7.13 3.09 12.31
C ILE A 36 8.32 2.57 11.52
N GLU A 37 9.18 3.45 10.98
CA GLU A 37 10.38 3.06 10.25
C GLU A 37 11.42 2.42 11.16
N GLN A 38 11.63 2.96 12.37
CA GLN A 38 12.55 2.37 13.35
C GLN A 38 12.08 0.97 13.78
N VAL A 39 10.80 0.81 14.12
CA VAL A 39 10.21 -0.49 14.48
C VAL A 39 10.27 -1.44 13.29
N GLY A 40 9.90 -0.96 12.11
CA GLY A 40 9.91 -1.71 10.87
C GLY A 40 11.28 -2.22 10.47
N GLN A 41 12.31 -1.37 10.54
CA GLN A 41 13.69 -1.73 10.23
C GLN A 41 14.18 -2.84 11.17
N SER A 42 13.87 -2.71 12.47
CA SER A 42 14.23 -3.70 13.49
C SER A 42 13.58 -5.06 13.22
N ILE A 43 12.29 -5.07 12.86
CA ILE A 43 11.57 -6.31 12.53
C ILE A 43 12.06 -6.89 11.19
N ALA A 44 12.19 -6.07 10.15
CA ALA A 44 12.65 -6.50 8.82
C ALA A 44 14.01 -7.20 8.90
N ALA A 45 14.95 -6.65 9.68
CA ALA A 45 16.29 -7.21 9.86
C ALA A 45 16.27 -8.66 10.40
N LYS A 46 15.36 -9.00 11.32
CA LYS A 46 15.21 -10.37 11.86
C LYS A 46 14.92 -11.41 10.78
N TYR A 47 14.27 -10.99 9.70
CA TYR A 47 13.85 -11.86 8.60
C TYR A 47 14.69 -11.65 7.33
N ARG A 48 15.85 -10.96 7.42
CA ARG A 48 16.69 -10.59 6.26
C ARG A 48 15.93 -9.78 5.20
N GLY A 49 14.89 -9.09 5.66
CA GLY A 49 14.06 -8.19 4.88
C GLY A 49 14.63 -6.78 4.79
N VAL A 50 13.86 -5.90 4.17
CA VAL A 50 14.11 -4.46 4.07
C VAL A 50 12.81 -3.71 4.28
N ILE A 51 12.89 -2.40 4.53
CA ILE A 51 11.72 -1.53 4.46
C ILE A 51 11.74 -0.72 3.17
N SER A 52 10.55 -0.43 2.64
CA SER A 52 10.31 0.64 1.69
C SER A 52 9.71 1.81 2.45
N ALA A 53 10.54 2.79 2.79
CA ALA A 53 10.10 4.08 3.30
C ALA A 53 9.24 4.80 2.25
N ALA A 54 8.25 5.56 2.70
CA ALA A 54 7.48 6.46 1.84
C ALA A 54 7.54 7.88 2.41
N PRO A 55 7.53 8.92 1.54
CA PRO A 55 7.34 10.28 2.04
C PRO A 55 5.98 10.39 2.73
N ILE A 56 5.86 11.38 3.61
CA ILE A 56 4.55 11.77 4.15
C ILE A 56 3.62 12.03 2.97
N LYS A 57 2.40 11.50 3.05
CA LYS A 57 1.41 11.70 1.99
C LYS A 57 1.20 13.22 1.79
N SER A 58 1.25 13.67 0.54
CA SER A 58 1.04 15.08 0.23
C SER A 58 -0.36 15.54 0.66
N GLU A 59 -0.48 16.82 1.00
CA GLU A 59 -1.73 17.42 1.43
C GLU A 59 -2.85 17.24 0.40
N GLU A 60 -2.53 17.41 -0.89
CA GLU A 60 -3.49 17.22 -1.99
C GLU A 60 -4.06 15.80 -1.99
N ARG A 61 -3.19 14.78 -1.96
CA ARG A 61 -3.60 13.37 -1.97
C ARG A 61 -4.31 12.97 -0.68
N ALA A 62 -3.89 13.52 0.45
CA ALA A 62 -4.55 13.31 1.73
C ALA A 62 -5.96 13.92 1.73
N SER A 63 -6.11 15.13 1.20
CA SER A 63 -7.41 15.83 1.10
C SER A 63 -8.37 15.09 0.16
N GLN A 64 -7.89 14.64 -1.00
CA GLN A 64 -8.67 13.79 -1.91
C GLN A 64 -9.15 12.51 -1.22
N LYS A 65 -8.25 11.83 -0.50
CA LYS A 65 -8.58 10.61 0.26
C LYS A 65 -9.60 10.89 1.37
N VAL A 66 -9.44 11.97 2.12
CA VAL A 66 -10.37 12.35 3.20
C VAL A 66 -11.75 12.69 2.67
N GLY A 67 -11.83 13.40 1.54
CA GLY A 67 -13.11 13.68 0.90
C GLY A 67 -13.81 12.43 0.35
N MET A 68 -13.06 11.48 -0.23
CA MET A 68 -13.63 10.29 -0.86
C MET A 68 -13.91 9.12 0.10
N ASP A 69 -12.98 8.86 1.02
CA ASP A 69 -13.00 7.65 1.85
C ASP A 69 -13.58 7.93 3.25
N TYR A 70 -13.60 9.20 3.69
CA TYR A 70 -13.88 9.58 5.08
C TYR A 70 -14.87 10.75 5.21
N ASP A 71 -15.60 11.11 4.17
CA ASP A 71 -16.61 12.19 4.17
C ASP A 71 -16.12 13.53 4.76
N GLY A 72 -14.84 13.85 4.56
CA GLY A 72 -14.22 15.08 5.09
C GLY A 72 -13.61 14.95 6.49
N ASP A 73 -13.69 13.78 7.14
CA ASP A 73 -13.13 13.58 8.49
C ASP A 73 -11.63 13.26 8.49
N TRP A 74 -10.84 14.26 8.86
CA TRP A 74 -9.39 14.16 9.04
C TRP A 74 -8.97 13.30 10.22
N HIS A 75 -9.84 12.99 11.18
CA HIS A 75 -9.49 12.06 12.25
C HIS A 75 -9.36 10.61 11.70
N SER A 76 -10.04 10.31 10.59
CA SER A 76 -10.13 8.97 10.03
C SER A 76 -9.00 8.61 9.06
N ILE A 77 -8.14 9.56 8.67
CA ILE A 77 -6.98 9.26 7.81
C ILE A 77 -5.92 8.45 8.57
N LYS A 78 -5.53 7.30 8.01
CA LYS A 78 -4.62 6.35 8.69
C LYS A 78 -3.24 6.20 8.05
N ASP A 79 -3.02 6.83 6.89
CA ASP A 79 -1.90 6.52 6.01
C ASP A 79 -1.05 7.76 5.65
N LEU A 80 -1.09 8.84 6.46
CA LEU A 80 -0.19 9.99 6.31
C LEU A 80 1.27 9.56 6.48
N ALA A 81 1.57 8.89 7.60
CA ALA A 81 2.79 8.12 7.81
C ALA A 81 2.55 6.68 7.35
N ARG A 82 3.39 6.20 6.43
CA ARG A 82 3.25 4.85 5.87
C ARG A 82 4.58 4.27 5.42
N MET A 83 4.69 2.95 5.47
CA MET A 83 5.84 2.22 4.91
C MET A 83 5.46 0.77 4.56
N THR A 84 6.38 0.04 3.95
CA THR A 84 6.21 -1.39 3.67
C THR A 84 7.40 -2.20 4.19
N ILE A 85 7.15 -3.22 5.00
CA ILE A 85 8.12 -4.25 5.35
C ILE A 85 8.13 -5.31 4.26
N ILE A 86 9.31 -5.62 3.73
CA ILE A 86 9.48 -6.56 2.63
C ILE A 86 10.37 -7.70 3.10
N VAL A 87 9.81 -8.90 3.18
CA VAL A 87 10.48 -10.11 3.69
C VAL A 87 10.48 -11.24 2.67
N PRO A 88 11.44 -12.17 2.73
CA PRO A 88 11.69 -13.13 1.65
C PRO A 88 10.52 -14.03 1.31
N THR A 89 9.70 -14.43 2.29
CA THR A 89 8.62 -15.42 2.06
C THR A 89 7.30 -14.98 2.66
N LEU A 90 6.20 -15.57 2.16
CA LEU A 90 4.86 -15.39 2.75
C LEU A 90 4.78 -15.92 4.19
N ALA A 91 5.56 -16.94 4.54
CA ALA A 91 5.66 -17.42 5.92
C ALA A 91 6.33 -16.39 6.82
N ASP A 92 7.37 -15.70 6.33
CA ASP A 92 7.96 -14.57 7.03
C ASP A 92 6.96 -13.43 7.19
N CYS A 93 6.10 -13.15 6.20
CA CYS A 93 5.05 -12.12 6.33
C CYS A 93 4.13 -12.38 7.53
N ARG A 94 3.74 -13.65 7.75
CA ARG A 94 2.93 -14.05 8.92
C ARG A 94 3.69 -13.83 10.24
N SER A 95 4.98 -14.17 10.25
CA SER A 95 5.84 -13.96 11.42
C SER A 95 6.03 -12.46 11.73
N VAL A 96 6.23 -11.64 10.70
CA VAL A 96 6.30 -10.17 10.81
C VAL A 96 5.00 -9.60 11.39
N LEU A 97 3.83 -10.11 10.99
CA LEU A 97 2.55 -9.68 11.56
C LEU A 97 2.48 -9.96 13.07
N VAL A 98 2.96 -11.12 13.53
CA VAL A 98 3.03 -11.45 14.96
C VAL A 98 3.97 -10.48 15.69
N ASP A 99 5.13 -10.20 15.12
CA ASP A 99 6.10 -9.27 15.70
C ASP A 99 5.56 -7.82 15.76
N LEU A 100 4.83 -7.37 14.73
CA LEU A 100 4.15 -6.07 14.75
C LEU A 100 3.09 -6.01 15.85
N LYS A 101 2.27 -7.05 16.01
CA LYS A 101 1.27 -7.10 17.09
C LYS A 101 1.91 -7.01 18.48
N ARG A 102 3.11 -7.56 18.66
CA ARG A 102 3.89 -7.45 19.91
C ARG A 102 4.54 -6.09 20.11
N ALA A 103 4.95 -5.43 19.02
CA ALA A 103 5.61 -4.12 19.07
C ALA A 103 4.63 -2.94 19.27
N PHE A 104 3.36 -3.11 18.90
CA PHE A 104 2.32 -2.08 18.97
C PHE A 104 1.24 -2.43 20.01
N THR A 105 1.62 -2.39 21.29
CA THR A 105 0.75 -2.62 22.44
C THR A 105 0.66 -1.39 23.34
N ALA A 106 -0.40 -1.32 24.15
CA ALA A 106 -0.57 -0.23 25.12
C ALA A 106 0.61 -0.13 26.11
N SER A 107 1.19 -1.27 26.51
CA SER A 107 2.37 -1.31 27.38
C SER A 107 3.63 -0.72 26.74
N GLN A 108 3.65 -0.55 25.41
CA GLN A 108 4.71 0.11 24.65
C GLN A 108 4.35 1.58 24.32
N GLY A 109 3.28 2.12 24.90
CA GLY A 109 2.74 3.45 24.56
C GLY A 109 2.16 3.53 23.14
N ARG A 110 1.86 2.39 22.51
CA ARG A 110 1.41 2.26 21.13
C ARG A 110 0.10 1.47 21.06
N GLY A 111 -0.42 1.21 19.87
CA GLY A 111 -1.56 0.32 19.73
C GLY A 111 -1.73 -0.28 18.35
N LEU A 112 -2.45 -1.39 18.29
CA LEU A 112 -2.95 -1.96 17.04
C LEU A 112 -4.35 -1.40 16.78
N ILE A 113 -4.58 -0.81 15.61
CA ILE A 113 -5.89 -0.27 15.23
C ILE A 113 -6.68 -1.33 14.45
N GLN A 114 -6.07 -1.88 13.40
CA GLN A 114 -6.73 -2.78 12.48
C GLN A 114 -5.70 -3.60 11.69
N VAL A 115 -6.01 -4.85 11.40
CA VAL A 115 -5.30 -5.66 10.40
C VAL A 115 -6.24 -5.90 9.25
N LYS A 116 -5.80 -5.56 8.03
CA LYS A 116 -6.53 -5.80 6.78
C LYS A 116 -5.69 -6.73 5.92
N GLU A 117 -6.19 -7.93 5.68
CA GLU A 117 -5.61 -8.88 4.75
C GLU A 117 -6.43 -8.90 3.47
N VAL A 118 -5.78 -8.65 2.34
CA VAL A 118 -6.39 -8.78 1.01
C VAL A 118 -5.78 -10.01 0.37
N GLY A 119 -6.59 -11.07 0.30
CA GLY A 119 -6.26 -12.27 -0.46
C GLY A 119 -6.36 -12.00 -1.96
N ALA A 120 -5.57 -12.74 -2.74
CA ALA A 120 -5.55 -12.61 -4.20
C ALA A 120 -6.94 -12.76 -4.83
N ASP A 121 -7.73 -13.71 -4.34
CA ASP A 121 -9.03 -14.06 -4.91
C ASP A 121 -10.12 -13.02 -4.58
N ALA A 122 -9.91 -12.23 -3.52
CA ALA A 122 -10.82 -11.17 -3.10
C ALA A 122 -10.54 -9.83 -3.82
N ASP A 123 -9.36 -9.68 -4.42
CA ASP A 123 -8.99 -8.47 -5.16
C ASP A 123 -9.32 -8.64 -6.66
N PRO A 124 -10.11 -7.73 -7.26
CA PRO A 124 -10.44 -7.81 -8.68
C PRO A 124 -9.22 -7.85 -9.59
N CYS A 125 -8.10 -7.25 -9.19
CA CYS A 125 -6.84 -7.25 -9.94
C CYS A 125 -5.84 -8.30 -9.43
N GLY A 126 -6.23 -9.14 -8.47
CA GLY A 126 -5.38 -10.20 -7.93
C GLY A 126 -4.19 -9.71 -7.13
N TYR A 127 -4.18 -8.46 -6.66
CA TYR A 127 -3.17 -7.97 -5.72
C TYR A 127 -3.37 -8.62 -4.34
N SER A 128 -2.28 -8.85 -3.61
CA SER A 128 -2.36 -9.32 -2.23
C SER A 128 -1.43 -8.52 -1.33
N SER A 129 -1.93 -8.22 -0.14
CA SER A 129 -1.16 -7.52 0.89
C SER A 129 -1.75 -7.77 2.27
N THR A 130 -0.88 -7.77 3.28
CA THR A 130 -1.28 -7.55 4.66
C THR A 130 -0.97 -6.11 5.01
N THR A 131 -1.99 -5.35 5.39
CA THR A 131 -1.86 -3.97 5.87
C THR A 131 -2.21 -3.93 7.34
N VAL A 132 -1.32 -3.35 8.14
CA VAL A 132 -1.47 -3.17 9.58
C VAL A 132 -1.58 -1.68 9.86
N PHE A 133 -2.73 -1.26 10.38
CA PHE A 133 -2.92 0.08 10.90
C PHE A 133 -2.57 0.07 12.39
N VAL A 134 -1.68 0.97 12.76
CA VAL A 134 -1.16 1.08 14.13
C VAL A 134 -1.40 2.49 14.65
N ARG A 135 -1.42 2.63 15.97
CA ARG A 135 -1.37 3.90 16.68
C ARG A 135 0.06 4.08 17.19
N THR A 136 0.71 5.14 16.76
CA THR A 136 2.06 5.52 17.22
C THR A 136 2.02 6.16 18.61
N SER A 137 3.18 6.35 19.22
CA SER A 137 3.32 6.91 20.58
C SER A 137 2.73 8.32 20.75
N ASN A 138 2.73 9.13 19.69
CA ASN A 138 2.04 10.43 19.66
C ASN A 138 0.51 10.31 19.44
N GLY A 139 -0.06 9.10 19.53
CA GLY A 139 -1.50 8.85 19.39
C GLY A 139 -2.05 8.87 17.97
N ARG A 140 -1.22 9.16 16.95
CA ARG A 140 -1.64 9.21 15.54
C ARG A 140 -1.66 7.83 14.87
N PRO A 141 -2.54 7.62 13.89
CA PRO A 141 -2.53 6.41 13.10
C PRO A 141 -1.41 6.40 12.06
N ALA A 142 -0.89 5.22 11.77
CA ALA A 142 0.08 4.98 10.70
C ALA A 142 -0.20 3.63 10.00
N GLU A 143 0.25 3.51 8.75
CA GLU A 143 0.06 2.33 7.92
C GLU A 143 1.37 1.56 7.71
N ILE A 144 1.39 0.27 8.04
CA ILE A 144 2.51 -0.64 7.79
C ILE A 144 2.02 -1.76 6.88
N GLN A 145 2.50 -1.79 5.64
CA GLN A 145 2.23 -2.90 4.73
C GLN A 145 3.29 -3.99 4.88
N ILE A 146 2.92 -5.25 4.63
CA ILE A 146 3.85 -6.39 4.62
C ILE A 146 3.75 -7.05 3.25
N ASN A 147 4.88 -7.29 2.60
CA ASN A 147 4.90 -7.94 1.30
C ASN A 147 6.19 -8.74 1.03
N VAL A 148 6.23 -9.42 -0.12
CA VAL A 148 7.40 -10.14 -0.61
C VAL A 148 8.03 -9.42 -1.82
N PRO A 149 9.34 -9.61 -2.08
CA PRO A 149 10.05 -8.92 -3.17
C PRO A 149 9.40 -9.03 -4.54
N GLU A 150 8.84 -10.19 -4.88
CA GLU A 150 8.23 -10.49 -6.18
C GLU A 150 6.97 -9.67 -6.42
N ILE A 151 6.15 -9.47 -5.39
CA ILE A 151 4.94 -8.66 -5.47
C ILE A 151 5.30 -7.18 -5.53
N ILE A 152 6.36 -6.75 -4.84
CA ILE A 152 6.89 -5.38 -4.96
C ILE A 152 7.43 -5.15 -6.38
N TYR A 153 8.16 -6.11 -6.94
CA TYR A 153 8.65 -6.08 -8.32
C TYR A 153 7.51 -5.97 -9.33
N ALA A 154 6.43 -6.75 -9.16
CA ALA A 154 5.26 -6.72 -10.02
C ALA A 154 4.50 -5.38 -9.93
N LYS A 155 4.44 -4.77 -8.74
CA LYS A 155 3.64 -3.57 -8.46
C LYS A 155 4.33 -2.25 -8.83
N GLN A 156 5.59 -2.09 -8.41
CA GLN A 156 6.28 -0.79 -8.38
C GLN A 156 7.13 -0.54 -9.63
N SER A 157 7.41 0.73 -9.93
CA SER A 157 8.32 1.09 -11.03
C SER A 157 9.72 0.50 -10.85
N GLU A 158 10.43 0.23 -11.95
CA GLU A 158 11.78 -0.35 -11.89
C GLU A 158 12.73 0.49 -11.02
N GLU A 159 12.69 1.81 -11.15
CA GLU A 159 13.49 2.73 -10.33
C GLU A 159 13.21 2.53 -8.83
N SER A 160 11.93 2.45 -8.46
CA SER A 160 11.53 2.24 -7.07
C SER A 160 11.97 0.87 -6.56
N VAL A 161 11.79 -0.18 -7.35
CA VAL A 161 12.20 -1.53 -6.95
C VAL A 161 13.71 -1.61 -6.76
N ARG A 162 14.51 -1.00 -7.65
CA ARG A 162 15.97 -0.94 -7.52
C ARG A 162 16.40 -0.19 -6.26
N ARG A 163 15.73 0.92 -5.93
CA ARG A 163 15.98 1.69 -4.70
C ARG A 163 15.66 0.88 -3.44
N ILE A 164 14.56 0.12 -3.46
CA ILE A 164 14.06 -0.62 -2.30
C ILE A 164 14.83 -1.93 -2.09
N LEU A 165 14.99 -2.75 -3.15
CA LEU A 165 15.55 -4.11 -3.06
C LEU A 165 17.05 -4.16 -3.35
N GLY A 166 17.60 -3.11 -3.96
CA GLY A 166 18.96 -3.10 -4.49
C GLY A 166 19.09 -3.81 -5.84
N PRO A 167 20.20 -3.58 -6.56
CA PRO A 167 20.40 -4.07 -7.93
C PRO A 167 20.46 -5.59 -8.02
N VAL A 168 21.06 -6.28 -7.04
CA VAL A 168 21.21 -7.74 -7.06
C VAL A 168 19.87 -8.45 -6.95
N ARG A 169 19.04 -8.11 -5.95
CA ARG A 169 17.72 -8.72 -5.77
C ARG A 169 16.80 -8.40 -6.95
N PHE A 170 16.84 -7.16 -7.46
CA PHE A 170 16.12 -6.78 -8.66
C PHE A 170 16.49 -7.68 -9.85
N MET A 171 17.78 -7.86 -10.13
CA MET A 171 18.24 -8.68 -11.25
C MET A 171 17.89 -10.16 -11.06
N ASN A 172 17.99 -10.69 -9.85
CA ASN A 172 17.60 -12.07 -9.56
C ASN A 172 16.12 -12.33 -9.88
N ILE A 173 15.23 -11.41 -9.48
CA ILE A 173 13.80 -11.52 -9.79
C ILE A 173 13.58 -11.40 -11.31
N LYS A 174 14.18 -10.38 -11.95
CA LYS A 174 14.04 -10.16 -13.40
C LYS A 174 14.49 -11.38 -14.21
N MET A 175 15.63 -11.98 -13.85
CA MET A 175 16.16 -13.17 -14.52
C MET A 175 15.33 -14.43 -14.23
N LYS A 176 14.83 -14.59 -12.99
CA LYS A 176 13.98 -15.72 -12.62
C LYS A 176 12.67 -15.72 -13.42
N TYR A 177 11.98 -14.59 -13.46
CA TYR A 177 10.64 -14.50 -14.05
C TYR A 177 10.64 -14.20 -15.53
N GLN A 178 11.71 -13.61 -16.07
CA GLN A 178 11.82 -13.24 -17.49
C GLN A 178 10.59 -12.47 -18.00
N LEU A 179 9.95 -11.70 -17.12
CA LEU A 179 8.79 -10.86 -17.40
C LEU A 179 9.01 -9.54 -16.67
N ASP A 180 8.68 -8.44 -17.33
CA ASP A 180 8.90 -7.12 -16.76
C ASP A 180 7.97 -6.83 -15.58
N GLY A 181 8.57 -6.31 -14.51
CA GLY A 181 7.90 -5.75 -13.35
C GLY A 181 7.23 -4.40 -13.60
N GLY A 182 6.53 -3.89 -12.59
CA GLY A 182 5.96 -2.54 -12.56
C GLY A 182 4.69 -2.32 -13.39
N LEU A 183 4.07 -3.39 -13.88
CA LEU A 183 2.85 -3.29 -14.69
C LEU A 183 1.57 -3.49 -13.86
N GLY A 184 1.68 -3.97 -12.63
CA GLY A 184 0.53 -4.20 -11.75
C GLY A 184 -0.24 -2.92 -11.44
N HIS A 185 0.46 -1.80 -11.17
CA HIS A 185 -0.21 -0.51 -10.91
C HIS A 185 -0.88 0.04 -12.18
N ALA A 186 -0.22 -0.06 -13.34
CA ALA A 186 -0.79 0.39 -14.61
C ALA A 186 -2.10 -0.34 -14.96
N LEU A 187 -2.13 -1.67 -14.78
CA LEU A 187 -3.33 -2.48 -14.96
C LEU A 187 -4.46 -2.08 -13.99
N TYR A 188 -4.11 -1.85 -12.72
CA TYR A 188 -5.06 -1.39 -11.73
C TYR A 188 -5.67 -0.03 -12.09
N GLU A 189 -4.88 0.91 -12.60
CA GLU A 189 -5.39 2.22 -13.00
C GLU A 189 -6.37 2.13 -14.18
N ILE A 190 -6.12 1.25 -15.17
CA ILE A 190 -7.06 0.99 -16.26
C ILE A 190 -8.39 0.45 -15.73
N TYR A 191 -8.33 -0.51 -14.80
CA TYR A 191 -9.52 -1.07 -14.17
C TYR A 191 -10.26 -0.03 -13.32
N ARG A 192 -9.53 0.72 -12.48
CA ARG A 192 -10.09 1.69 -11.51
C ARG A 192 -10.92 2.78 -12.18
N VAL A 193 -10.49 3.26 -13.35
CA VAL A 193 -11.18 4.34 -14.07
C VAL A 193 -12.52 3.89 -14.65
N ALA A 194 -12.62 2.66 -15.16
CA ALA A 194 -13.83 2.16 -15.81
C ALA A 194 -14.00 0.64 -15.58
N PRO A 195 -14.33 0.21 -14.36
CA PRO A 195 -14.30 -1.21 -13.98
C PRO A 195 -15.33 -2.06 -14.72
N ALA A 196 -16.46 -1.45 -15.13
CA ALA A 196 -17.51 -2.12 -15.89
C ALA A 196 -17.22 -2.19 -17.41
N SER A 197 -16.18 -1.51 -17.90
CA SER A 197 -15.85 -1.54 -19.33
C SER A 197 -15.14 -2.83 -19.72
N SER A 198 -15.28 -3.26 -20.99
CA SER A 198 -14.55 -4.43 -21.52
C SER A 198 -13.04 -4.31 -21.32
N ARG A 199 -12.49 -3.10 -21.49
CA ARG A 199 -11.07 -2.82 -21.25
C ARG A 199 -10.70 -2.96 -19.77
N GLY A 200 -11.53 -2.43 -18.86
CA GLY A 200 -11.33 -2.54 -17.42
C GLY A 200 -11.38 -3.99 -16.93
N GLN A 201 -12.35 -4.77 -17.40
CA GLN A 201 -12.48 -6.19 -17.09
C GLN A 201 -11.28 -7.01 -17.62
N SER A 202 -10.84 -6.71 -18.86
CA SER A 202 -9.65 -7.32 -19.46
C SER A 202 -8.38 -6.98 -18.66
N ALA A 203 -8.24 -5.72 -18.23
CA ALA A 203 -7.13 -5.29 -17.39
C ALA A 203 -7.11 -6.01 -16.03
N ALA A 204 -8.27 -6.16 -15.39
CA ALA A 204 -8.40 -6.90 -14.14
C ALA A 204 -8.02 -8.39 -14.31
N ALA A 205 -8.52 -9.05 -15.35
CA ALA A 205 -8.18 -10.45 -15.65
C ALA A 205 -6.70 -10.66 -15.94
N LEU A 206 -6.10 -9.75 -16.72
CA LEU A 206 -4.67 -9.77 -17.00
C LEU A 206 -3.85 -9.48 -15.74
N SER A 207 -4.28 -8.55 -14.89
CA SER A 207 -3.64 -8.25 -13.60
C SER A 207 -3.63 -9.45 -12.67
N ARG A 208 -4.75 -10.18 -12.57
CA ARG A 208 -4.83 -11.43 -11.79
C ARG A 208 -3.80 -12.45 -12.28
N SER A 209 -3.74 -12.67 -13.60
CA SER A 209 -2.80 -13.60 -14.21
C SER A 209 -1.34 -13.18 -14.00
N TYR A 210 -1.07 -11.88 -14.10
CA TYR A 210 0.23 -11.27 -13.89
C TYR A 210 0.73 -11.45 -12.45
N TYR A 211 -0.09 -11.09 -11.44
CA TYR A 211 0.28 -11.31 -10.04
C TYR A 211 0.37 -12.80 -9.68
N ALA A 212 -0.52 -13.64 -10.21
CA ALA A 212 -0.44 -15.08 -10.02
C ALA A 212 0.89 -15.65 -10.52
N PHE A 213 1.38 -15.18 -11.67
CA PHE A 213 2.68 -15.58 -12.21
C PHE A 213 3.84 -15.22 -11.26
N PHE A 214 3.87 -14.00 -10.70
CA PHE A 214 4.91 -13.60 -9.74
C PHE A 214 4.82 -14.28 -8.37
N ARG A 215 3.72 -14.97 -8.06
CA ARG A 215 3.63 -15.83 -6.86
C ARG A 215 4.18 -17.24 -7.07
N GLN A 216 4.44 -17.65 -8.31
CA GLN A 216 4.92 -19.00 -8.60
C GLN A 216 6.37 -19.18 -8.13
N THR A 217 6.64 -20.30 -7.45
CA THR A 217 8.02 -20.64 -7.07
C THR A 217 8.88 -20.89 -8.30
N VAL A 218 8.31 -21.55 -9.32
CA VAL A 218 8.96 -21.90 -10.59
C VAL A 218 8.12 -21.33 -11.75
N PRO A 219 8.51 -20.17 -12.31
CA PRO A 219 7.77 -19.57 -13.42
C PRO A 219 8.00 -20.30 -14.75
N SER A 220 6.95 -20.41 -15.56
CA SER A 220 7.03 -20.99 -16.91
C SER A 220 7.44 -19.94 -17.96
N PRO A 221 8.48 -20.18 -18.79
CA PRO A 221 8.85 -19.28 -19.88
C PRO A 221 7.74 -19.07 -20.92
N ALA A 222 6.93 -20.10 -21.16
CA ALA A 222 5.77 -20.03 -22.05
C ALA A 222 4.69 -19.09 -21.47
N ALA A 223 4.42 -19.20 -20.16
CA ALA A 223 3.49 -18.31 -19.47
C ALA A 223 3.99 -16.85 -19.48
N ALA A 224 5.29 -16.62 -19.26
CA ALA A 224 5.89 -15.29 -19.35
C ALA A 224 5.70 -14.67 -20.75
N SER A 225 5.92 -15.47 -21.80
CA SER A 225 5.74 -15.02 -23.19
C SER A 225 4.28 -14.70 -23.51
N GLY A 226 3.34 -15.54 -23.06
CA GLY A 226 1.90 -15.28 -23.22
C GLY A 226 1.45 -14.01 -22.51
N LEU A 227 1.89 -13.80 -21.26
CA LEU A 227 1.58 -12.59 -20.50
C LEU A 227 2.18 -11.34 -21.15
N ARG A 228 3.43 -11.40 -21.63
CA ARG A 228 4.07 -10.29 -22.35
C ARG A 228 3.23 -9.88 -23.56
N LYS A 229 2.78 -10.84 -24.37
CA LYS A 229 1.93 -10.57 -25.53
C LYS A 229 0.61 -9.91 -25.10
N ALA A 230 -0.07 -10.47 -24.10
CA ALA A 230 -1.34 -9.92 -23.61
C ALA A 230 -1.21 -8.48 -23.07
N LEU A 231 -0.10 -8.16 -22.40
CA LEU A 231 0.21 -6.81 -21.92
C LEU A 231 0.40 -5.83 -23.08
N MET A 232 1.08 -6.25 -24.15
CA MET A 232 1.25 -5.46 -25.38
C MET A 232 -0.08 -5.25 -26.10
N ASP A 233 -0.89 -6.29 -26.24
CA ASP A 233 -2.20 -6.24 -26.91
C ASP A 233 -3.17 -5.28 -26.20
N LEU A 234 -3.12 -5.21 -24.86
CA LEU A 234 -3.91 -4.27 -24.05
C LEU A 234 -3.33 -2.83 -24.07
N GLY A 235 -2.14 -2.65 -24.64
CA GLY A 235 -1.44 -1.37 -24.74
C GLY A 235 -0.92 -0.85 -23.41
N VAL A 236 -0.63 -1.74 -22.46
CA VAL A 236 -0.13 -1.35 -21.12
C VAL A 236 1.33 -0.91 -21.25
N ARG A 237 1.63 0.30 -20.79
CA ARG A 237 2.99 0.83 -20.77
C ARG A 237 3.48 0.95 -19.33
N LYS A 238 4.78 0.82 -19.14
CA LYS A 238 5.42 1.14 -17.85
C LYS A 238 5.25 2.64 -17.58
N HIS A 239 4.97 2.98 -16.33
CA HIS A 239 5.03 4.34 -15.83
C HIS A 239 6.48 4.76 -15.57
#